data_AF-A0A7C3GRC2-F1
#
_entry.id   AF-A0A7C3GRC2-F1
#
_cell.length_a   1.000
_cell.length_b   1.000
_cell.length_c   1.000
_cell.angle_alpha   90.00
_cell.angle_beta   90.00
_cell.angle_gamma   90.00
#
_symmetry.space_group_name_H-M   'P 1'
#
loop_
_entity.id
_entity.type
_entity.pdbx_description
1 polymer ?
#
loop_
_entity_poly.entity_id
_entity_poly.type
_entity_poly.pdbx_seq_one_letter_code
_entity_poly.pdbx_strand_id
1 'polypeptide(L)'
;VSGGGISNQTISFDVIPDKLTTDAPFAINASASSNLPVSFSVVSGGASILGNTITLDGTAGLVTIEASQSGNAQFHPAPTVTQSFMVNEPSTSGCASVNNIAFAKTATQSGTQLGHDASQAIDGNTDGNFWGTPTSSLTNWVANAWWELDLGEVANIQTINLWNRTDCCQDLFGNYYILVSDVPFISQNLNNTLMQAGVSSFLKTETAARPTTININRTGRYIRVQLVGTAYLAITELEVMGCMNGGGCPAAGTPCDDNNPNTQNDIEDGNCNCVGTPINSGCTSTSNLALNKITTQSSTLTASGITGTASKAVDGNTDGIYFTNPSSASSVSATHDENQAWWEVDLGNTFTIENINIFNRTDGSDKTQNCYVLVADTPFGTADLATARSQAIYEKYIPGLVGSPSSMALNVDGRYVRVQLETSGYLVLAEVEVMGCVSTTPPVLLAQTPQVVDFQAVKEGQRAQLLWSCNANERTDYFVIEKSNDGTHFSFFQKIENASDLSGFLFYQKMDNELLLGDNYYRLKLVQNDGSTIFSQIKKVSLDADWAQVFIFPNPAKDEVRINLKQYISKKINIQILDARGMLMEKKSFDNLEEA
;
A
#
# COMPACT_ATOMS: atom_id res chain seq x y z
N VAL A 1 3.94 42.43 30.91
CA VAL A 1 4.89 41.92 29.90
C VAL A 1 5.79 40.91 30.61
N SER A 2 5.50 39.62 30.46
CA SER A 2 6.42 38.54 30.79
C SER A 2 6.66 37.77 29.50
N GLY A 3 7.80 38.03 28.86
CA GLY A 3 8.20 37.31 27.65
C GLY A 3 8.44 35.85 28.00
N GLY A 4 7.48 34.99 27.67
CA GLY A 4 7.73 33.55 27.62
C GLY A 4 8.65 33.30 26.44
N GLY A 5 9.94 33.10 26.72
CA GLY A 5 10.92 32.76 25.69
C GLY A 5 10.59 31.40 25.08
N ILE A 6 10.78 31.29 23.76
CA ILE A 6 10.70 30.04 23.02
C ILE A 6 11.79 29.06 23.51
N SER A 7 11.40 27.80 23.72
CA SER A 7 12.24 26.77 24.34
C SER A 7 13.07 26.00 23.31
N ASN A 8 14.25 25.53 23.69
CA ASN A 8 15.03 24.62 22.86
C ASN A 8 14.47 23.19 22.94
N GLN A 9 14.72 22.40 21.90
CA GLN A 9 14.34 20.99 21.82
C GLN A 9 15.46 20.17 21.18
N THR A 10 15.42 18.86 21.41
CA THR A 10 16.38 17.87 20.89
C THR A 10 15.64 16.72 20.20
N ILE A 11 16.31 16.03 19.29
CA ILE A 11 15.81 14.80 18.66
C ILE A 11 16.55 13.59 19.26
N SER A 12 15.81 12.55 19.61
CA SER A 12 16.33 11.21 19.86
C SER A 12 15.99 10.36 18.64
N PHE A 13 16.99 9.79 17.97
CA PHE A 13 16.83 8.96 16.77
C PHE A 13 17.39 7.56 17.04
N ASP A 14 16.52 6.56 17.00
CA ASP A 14 16.87 5.16 17.26
C ASP A 14 17.92 4.66 16.27
N VAL A 15 18.81 3.77 16.73
CA VAL A 15 19.80 3.14 15.87
C VAL A 15 19.09 2.26 14.85
N ILE A 16 19.48 2.40 13.59
CA ILE A 16 18.97 1.55 12.50
C ILE A 16 19.93 0.36 12.37
N PRO A 17 19.46 -0.89 12.55
CA PRO A 17 20.29 -2.07 12.31
C PRO A 17 20.68 -2.18 10.84
N ASP A 18 21.80 -2.85 10.56
CA ASP A 18 22.18 -3.24 9.21
C ASP A 18 21.07 -4.07 8.54
N LYS A 19 21.00 -3.97 7.22
CA LYS A 19 19.93 -4.54 6.39
C LYS A 19 20.50 -5.35 5.24
N LEU A 20 19.65 -6.17 4.63
CA LEU A 20 19.93 -6.82 3.36
C LEU A 20 19.30 -6.04 2.20
N THR A 21 19.87 -6.11 0.99
CA THR A 21 19.28 -5.53 -0.24
C THR A 21 17.89 -6.07 -0.54
N THR A 22 17.55 -7.23 0.04
CA THR A 22 16.27 -7.92 -0.10
C THR A 22 15.27 -7.62 1.00
N ASP A 23 15.68 -6.90 2.06
CA ASP A 23 14.78 -6.61 3.18
C ASP A 23 13.57 -5.82 2.70
N ALA A 24 12.40 -6.21 3.20
CA ALA A 24 11.16 -5.46 2.97
C ALA A 24 11.26 -4.03 3.54
N PRO A 25 10.43 -3.10 3.04
CA PRO A 25 10.37 -1.75 3.60
C PRO A 25 10.18 -1.79 5.11
N PHE A 26 10.97 -0.99 5.84
CA PHE A 26 11.00 -1.01 7.29
C PHE A 26 10.87 0.39 7.87
N ALA A 27 10.23 0.48 9.04
CA ALA A 27 10.04 1.76 9.73
C ALA A 27 11.28 2.14 10.55
N ILE A 28 11.48 3.44 10.69
CA ILE A 28 12.45 4.04 11.60
C ILE A 28 11.76 5.00 12.56
N ASN A 29 12.36 5.23 13.73
CA ASN A 29 11.73 6.00 14.80
C ASN A 29 12.66 7.09 15.33
N ALA A 30 12.09 8.29 15.48
CA ALA A 30 12.73 9.39 16.16
C ALA A 30 11.66 10.22 16.89
N SER A 31 12.05 10.81 18.02
CA SER A 31 11.17 11.66 18.83
C SER A 31 11.84 12.99 19.13
N ALA A 32 11.07 14.08 19.13
CA ALA A 32 11.51 15.38 19.59
C ALA A 32 11.09 15.58 21.06
N SER A 33 11.96 16.19 21.87
CA SER A 33 11.66 16.46 23.29
C SER A 33 10.47 17.43 23.50
N SER A 34 10.03 18.11 22.43
CA SER A 34 8.85 18.98 22.38
C SER A 34 7.54 18.22 22.09
N ASN A 35 7.62 16.92 21.75
CA ASN A 35 6.54 16.12 21.16
C ASN A 35 6.06 16.61 19.78
N LEU A 36 6.81 17.49 19.10
CA LEU A 36 6.54 17.86 17.71
C LEU A 36 6.93 16.72 16.75
N PRO A 37 6.21 16.54 15.62
CA PRO A 37 6.53 15.50 14.64
C PRO A 37 7.92 15.65 14.04
N VAL A 38 8.66 14.55 13.93
CA VAL A 38 9.99 14.53 13.28
C VAL A 38 9.82 14.13 11.81
N SER A 39 10.53 14.82 10.92
CA SER A 39 10.60 14.49 9.49
C SER A 39 11.92 13.79 9.16
N PHE A 40 11.88 12.88 8.18
CA PHE A 40 13.04 12.13 7.74
C PHE A 40 13.39 12.39 6.28
N SER A 41 14.67 12.31 5.96
CA SER A 41 15.17 12.39 4.58
C SER A 41 16.40 11.50 4.38
N VAL A 42 16.56 10.95 3.18
CA VAL A 42 17.77 10.23 2.79
C VAL A 42 18.87 11.25 2.48
N VAL A 43 19.99 11.15 3.18
CA VAL A 43 21.18 11.99 2.93
C VAL A 43 22.02 11.37 1.82
N SER A 44 22.21 10.05 1.88
CA SER A 44 22.97 9.27 0.90
C SER A 44 22.64 7.78 0.96
N GLY A 45 22.92 7.04 -0.13
CA GLY A 45 22.74 5.59 -0.23
C GLY A 45 21.52 5.18 -1.05
N GLY A 46 21.41 3.87 -1.33
CA GLY A 46 20.37 3.26 -2.15
C GLY A 46 19.05 3.06 -1.42
N ALA A 47 18.41 4.16 -1.03
CA ALA A 47 17.17 4.13 -0.27
C ALA A 47 16.24 5.28 -0.67
N SER A 48 14.95 5.03 -0.55
CA SER A 48 13.90 6.05 -0.58
C SER A 48 13.16 6.07 0.76
N ILE A 49 12.56 7.20 1.09
CA ILE A 49 11.83 7.36 2.35
C ILE A 49 10.46 8.00 2.11
N LEU A 50 9.44 7.40 2.70
CA LEU A 50 8.08 7.93 2.71
C LEU A 50 7.57 7.93 4.16
N GLY A 51 7.36 9.14 4.71
CA GLY A 51 7.09 9.28 6.14
C GLY A 51 8.31 8.83 6.95
N ASN A 52 8.17 7.72 7.67
CA ASN A 52 9.24 7.08 8.42
C ASN A 52 9.58 5.67 7.90
N THR A 53 9.04 5.26 6.76
CA THR A 53 9.33 3.96 6.14
C THR A 53 10.43 4.14 5.11
N ILE A 54 11.50 3.37 5.28
CA ILE A 54 12.59 3.24 4.33
C ILE A 54 12.27 2.08 3.39
N THR A 55 12.42 2.32 2.10
CA THR A 55 12.45 1.27 1.07
C THR A 55 13.84 1.26 0.45
N LEU A 56 14.52 0.12 0.53
CA LEU A 56 15.81 -0.08 -0.12
C LEU A 56 15.61 -0.28 -1.62
N ASP A 57 16.52 0.24 -2.44
CA ASP A 57 16.44 0.12 -3.91
C ASP A 57 17.11 -1.15 -4.46
N GLY A 58 17.56 -2.03 -3.57
CA GLY A 58 18.29 -3.25 -3.89
C GLY A 58 19.79 -3.07 -4.09
N THR A 59 20.35 -1.89 -3.82
CA THR A 59 21.80 -1.63 -3.92
C THR A 59 22.48 -1.78 -2.56
N ALA A 60 23.51 -2.62 -2.46
CA ALA A 60 24.34 -2.69 -1.27
C ALA A 60 25.20 -1.42 -1.07
N GLY A 61 25.39 -1.00 0.18
CA GLY A 61 26.18 0.17 0.53
C GLY A 61 25.74 0.83 1.83
N LEU A 62 26.47 1.87 2.24
CA LEU A 62 26.13 2.68 3.41
C LEU A 62 24.94 3.60 3.09
N VAL A 63 23.86 3.48 3.87
CA VAL A 63 22.72 4.39 3.81
C VAL A 63 22.77 5.31 5.02
N THR A 64 22.54 6.61 4.79
CA THR A 64 22.49 7.64 5.84
C THR A 64 21.15 8.37 5.79
N ILE A 65 20.47 8.42 6.93
CA ILE A 65 19.17 9.07 7.11
C ILE A 65 19.31 10.22 8.09
N GLU A 66 18.68 11.35 7.77
CA GLU A 66 18.56 12.50 8.67
C GLU A 66 17.16 12.59 9.26
N ALA A 67 17.08 12.87 10.56
CA ALA A 67 15.89 13.26 11.28
C ALA A 67 15.94 14.77 11.60
N SER A 68 14.85 15.49 11.29
CA SER A 68 14.75 16.95 11.42
C SER A 68 13.44 17.39 12.12
N GLN A 69 13.50 18.49 12.85
CA GLN A 69 12.32 19.10 13.48
C GLN A 69 12.42 20.62 13.48
N SER A 70 11.49 21.28 12.78
CA SER A 70 11.53 22.71 12.45
C SER A 70 11.14 23.66 13.59
N GLY A 71 10.61 23.16 14.70
CA GLY A 71 10.05 23.97 15.77
C GLY A 71 8.67 24.55 15.44
N ASN A 72 8.21 25.46 16.30
CA ASN A 72 6.96 26.19 16.16
C ASN A 72 7.00 27.51 16.97
N ALA A 73 5.84 28.12 17.24
CA ALA A 73 5.75 29.35 18.03
C ALA A 73 6.22 29.21 19.50
N GLN A 74 6.41 27.99 20.00
CA GLN A 74 6.84 27.68 21.38
C GLN A 74 8.24 27.06 21.46
N PHE A 75 8.75 26.49 20.37
CA PHE A 75 10.04 25.79 20.33
C PHE A 75 10.91 26.22 19.15
N HIS A 76 12.21 26.43 19.37
CA HIS A 76 13.19 26.58 18.29
C HIS A 76 13.31 25.29 17.46
N PRO A 77 13.78 25.35 16.20
CA PRO A 77 14.19 24.16 15.46
C PRO A 77 15.21 23.33 16.27
N ALA A 78 15.08 22.01 16.25
CA ALA A 78 16.05 21.11 16.85
C ALA A 78 17.27 20.94 15.92
N PRO A 79 18.50 20.77 16.46
CA PRO A 79 19.61 20.26 15.67
C PRO A 79 19.25 18.92 15.01
N THR A 80 19.58 18.74 13.72
CA THR A 80 19.30 17.48 13.02
C THR A 80 20.19 16.35 13.55
N VAL A 81 19.68 15.12 13.49
CA VAL A 81 20.40 13.92 13.92
C VAL A 81 20.40 12.92 12.78
N THR A 82 21.55 12.32 12.50
CA THR A 82 21.69 11.32 11.44
C THR A 82 21.96 9.93 12.02
N GLN A 83 21.40 8.91 11.37
CA GLN A 83 21.74 7.51 11.59
C GLN A 83 22.23 6.91 10.28
N SER A 84 23.26 6.06 10.35
CA SER A 84 23.75 5.32 9.19
C SER A 84 23.77 3.82 9.49
N PHE A 85 23.47 3.03 8.48
CA PHE A 85 23.47 1.56 8.55
C PHE A 85 23.98 0.98 7.24
N MET A 86 24.57 -0.22 7.31
CA MET A 86 25.02 -0.93 6.12
C MET A 86 23.87 -1.71 5.50
N VAL A 87 23.72 -1.59 4.18
CA VAL A 87 22.92 -2.50 3.37
C VAL A 87 23.88 -3.50 2.73
N ASN A 88 23.71 -4.77 3.04
CA ASN A 88 24.54 -5.86 2.56
C ASN A 88 23.80 -6.68 1.51
N GLU A 89 24.51 -7.33 0.60
CA GLU A 89 23.89 -8.41 -0.16
C GLU A 89 23.59 -9.60 0.75
N PRO A 90 22.53 -10.40 0.49
CA PRO A 90 22.28 -11.65 1.19
C PRO A 90 23.54 -12.51 1.20
N SER A 91 23.92 -13.06 2.36
CA SER A 91 25.18 -13.79 2.46
C SER A 91 25.13 -15.04 1.56
N THR A 92 25.81 -14.98 0.43
CA THR A 92 25.98 -16.16 -0.42
C THR A 92 27.12 -17.00 0.16
N SER A 93 26.81 -18.24 0.55
CA SER A 93 27.87 -19.23 0.62
C SER A 93 28.30 -19.44 -0.84
N GLY A 94 29.42 -18.83 -1.22
CA GLY A 94 29.81 -18.72 -2.61
C GLY A 94 29.78 -20.07 -3.33
N CYS A 95 29.38 -20.07 -4.60
CA CYS A 95 29.28 -21.30 -5.38
C CYS A 95 30.64 -22.01 -5.47
N ALA A 96 30.71 -23.26 -4.99
CA ALA A 96 31.89 -24.12 -5.17
C ALA A 96 32.13 -24.45 -6.66
N SER A 97 31.07 -24.53 -7.45
CA SER A 97 31.09 -24.61 -8.91
C SER A 97 29.95 -23.80 -9.52
N VAL A 98 30.22 -23.09 -10.61
CA VAL A 98 29.26 -22.20 -11.28
C VAL A 98 28.85 -22.86 -12.59
N ASN A 99 27.56 -23.08 -12.77
CA ASN A 99 26.97 -23.68 -13.97
C ASN A 99 25.77 -22.84 -14.44
N ASN A 100 25.33 -23.03 -15.70
CA ASN A 100 24.04 -22.49 -16.13
C ASN A 100 22.90 -23.28 -15.46
N ILE A 101 22.26 -22.68 -14.46
CA ILE A 101 21.18 -23.29 -13.68
C ILE A 101 19.79 -23.03 -14.26
N ALA A 102 19.68 -22.23 -15.32
CA ALA A 102 18.43 -21.97 -16.03
C ALA A 102 18.04 -23.07 -17.03
N PHE A 103 19.03 -23.86 -17.48
CA PHE A 103 18.84 -24.85 -18.52
C PHE A 103 17.67 -25.81 -18.20
N ALA A 104 16.72 -25.89 -19.13
CA ALA A 104 15.53 -26.76 -19.06
C ALA A 104 14.64 -26.56 -17.81
N LYS A 105 14.68 -25.37 -17.20
CA LYS A 105 13.75 -24.95 -16.15
C LYS A 105 12.41 -24.49 -16.72
N THR A 106 11.53 -23.98 -15.86
CA THR A 106 10.21 -23.50 -16.27
C THR A 106 10.28 -22.02 -16.62
N ALA A 107 9.89 -21.68 -17.85
CA ALA A 107 9.79 -20.30 -18.30
C ALA A 107 8.39 -19.98 -18.84
N THR A 108 7.97 -18.73 -18.65
CA THR A 108 6.72 -18.17 -19.17
C THR A 108 6.97 -16.79 -19.79
N GLN A 109 6.02 -16.26 -20.55
CA GLN A 109 6.16 -14.97 -21.21
C GLN A 109 4.80 -14.29 -21.43
N SER A 110 4.80 -12.98 -21.70
CA SER A 110 3.61 -12.11 -21.82
C SER A 110 2.68 -12.39 -23.02
N GLY A 111 2.82 -13.56 -23.65
CA GLY A 111 2.11 -14.02 -24.84
C GLY A 111 3.09 -14.57 -25.87
N THR A 112 2.71 -15.60 -26.63
CA THR A 112 3.60 -16.28 -27.60
C THR A 112 3.24 -15.90 -29.04
N GLN A 113 4.25 -15.54 -29.83
CA GLN A 113 4.10 -15.30 -31.26
C GLN A 113 4.82 -16.37 -32.09
N LEU A 114 4.24 -16.74 -33.24
CA LEU A 114 4.83 -17.69 -34.21
C LEU A 114 5.16 -19.09 -33.65
N GLY A 115 4.60 -19.47 -32.49
CA GLY A 115 4.92 -20.73 -31.81
C GLY A 115 6.30 -20.75 -31.14
N HIS A 116 6.88 -19.56 -30.90
CA HIS A 116 8.18 -19.43 -30.24
C HIS A 116 8.02 -19.28 -28.72
N ASP A 117 7.98 -20.42 -28.03
CA ASP A 117 7.69 -20.51 -26.60
C ASP A 117 8.84 -20.02 -25.70
N ALA A 118 8.48 -19.64 -24.48
CA ALA A 118 9.41 -19.10 -23.49
C ALA A 118 10.58 -20.05 -23.18
N SER A 119 10.36 -21.36 -23.20
CA SER A 119 11.38 -22.38 -22.89
C SER A 119 12.56 -22.40 -23.87
N GLN A 120 12.40 -21.85 -25.08
CA GLN A 120 13.48 -21.79 -26.07
C GLN A 120 14.59 -20.81 -25.68
N ALA A 121 14.32 -19.88 -24.76
CA ALA A 121 15.36 -18.99 -24.24
C ALA A 121 16.24 -19.65 -23.15
N ILE A 122 16.01 -20.92 -22.81
CA ILE A 122 16.75 -21.65 -21.77
C ILE A 122 17.05 -23.08 -22.22
N ASP A 123 17.21 -23.26 -23.53
CA ASP A 123 17.41 -24.57 -24.16
C ASP A 123 18.89 -24.88 -24.43
N GLY A 124 19.79 -23.98 -24.03
CA GLY A 124 21.23 -24.08 -24.21
C GLY A 124 21.71 -23.72 -25.61
N ASN A 125 20.84 -23.21 -26.50
CA ASN A 125 21.19 -22.90 -27.87
C ASN A 125 21.34 -21.40 -28.11
N THR A 126 22.59 -20.97 -28.20
CA THR A 126 22.96 -19.58 -28.48
C THR A 126 23.02 -19.24 -29.97
N ASP A 127 22.35 -19.96 -30.87
CA ASP A 127 22.23 -19.55 -32.29
C ASP A 127 21.18 -18.45 -32.45
N GLY A 128 21.60 -17.29 -32.96
CA GLY A 128 20.75 -16.12 -33.11
C GLY A 128 19.94 -16.03 -34.39
N ASN A 129 20.11 -16.99 -35.29
CA ASN A 129 19.42 -16.99 -36.56
C ASN A 129 17.97 -17.45 -36.37
N PHE A 130 17.07 -16.50 -36.14
CA PHE A 130 15.66 -16.76 -35.84
C PHE A 130 14.93 -17.58 -36.91
N TRP A 131 15.30 -17.41 -38.19
CA TRP A 131 14.70 -18.15 -39.31
C TRP A 131 15.38 -19.50 -39.60
N GLY A 132 16.45 -19.83 -38.87
CA GLY A 132 17.13 -21.11 -38.94
C GLY A 132 16.41 -22.16 -38.09
N THR A 133 17.07 -22.63 -37.04
CA THR A 133 16.44 -23.50 -36.05
C THR A 133 15.66 -22.67 -35.02
N PRO A 134 14.56 -23.18 -34.43
CA PRO A 134 13.79 -22.42 -33.43
C PRO A 134 14.58 -22.35 -32.12
N THR A 135 15.33 -21.27 -31.92
CA THR A 135 16.29 -21.09 -30.80
C THR A 135 16.04 -19.80 -30.04
N SER A 136 14.89 -19.16 -30.24
CA SER A 136 14.59 -17.91 -29.55
C SER A 136 13.14 -17.91 -29.14
N SER A 137 12.88 -17.50 -27.89
CA SER A 137 11.55 -17.15 -27.45
C SER A 137 11.09 -15.88 -28.15
N LEU A 138 9.78 -15.71 -28.33
CA LEU A 138 9.21 -14.49 -28.91
C LEU A 138 7.88 -14.13 -28.27
N THR A 139 7.82 -12.94 -27.68
CA THR A 139 6.57 -12.42 -27.14
C THR A 139 5.68 -11.81 -28.22
N ASN A 140 4.41 -11.57 -27.87
CA ASN A 140 3.56 -10.62 -28.61
C ASN A 140 4.11 -9.18 -28.51
N TRP A 141 3.74 -8.34 -29.49
CA TRP A 141 4.01 -6.90 -29.46
C TRP A 141 3.09 -6.18 -28.47
N VAL A 142 3.55 -5.98 -27.23
CA VAL A 142 2.75 -5.38 -26.15
C VAL A 142 3.57 -4.39 -25.33
N ALA A 143 2.87 -3.53 -24.57
CA ALA A 143 3.52 -2.66 -23.60
C ALA A 143 4.19 -3.50 -22.50
N ASN A 144 5.44 -3.17 -22.19
CA ASN A 144 6.28 -3.84 -21.20
C ASN A 144 6.29 -5.37 -21.33
N ALA A 145 6.45 -5.86 -22.56
CA ALA A 145 6.60 -7.28 -22.84
C ALA A 145 7.65 -7.92 -21.93
N TRP A 146 7.35 -9.10 -21.42
CA TRP A 146 8.17 -9.76 -20.41
C TRP A 146 8.33 -11.25 -20.68
N TRP A 147 9.47 -11.77 -20.22
CA TRP A 147 9.82 -13.19 -20.16
C TRP A 147 10.28 -13.49 -18.74
N GLU A 148 9.86 -14.62 -18.17
CA GLU A 148 10.09 -14.97 -16.77
C GLU A 148 10.51 -16.42 -16.59
N LEU A 149 11.46 -16.66 -15.70
CA LEU A 149 12.02 -17.95 -15.30
C LEU A 149 11.71 -18.23 -13.83
N ASP A 150 11.28 -19.45 -13.55
CA ASP A 150 11.29 -20.05 -12.21
C ASP A 150 12.34 -21.17 -12.17
N LEU A 151 13.38 -20.99 -11.36
CA LEU A 151 14.43 -21.99 -11.13
C LEU A 151 13.95 -23.24 -10.36
N GLY A 152 12.76 -23.14 -9.75
CA GLY A 152 12.10 -24.15 -8.93
C GLY A 152 12.41 -24.02 -7.43
N GLU A 153 13.60 -23.53 -7.10
CA GLU A 153 14.08 -23.27 -5.73
C GLU A 153 14.97 -22.02 -5.74
N VAL A 154 15.20 -21.44 -4.56
CA VAL A 154 16.14 -20.31 -4.41
C VAL A 154 17.55 -20.81 -4.68
N ALA A 155 18.28 -20.13 -5.55
CA ALA A 155 19.64 -20.46 -5.93
C ALA A 155 20.58 -19.26 -5.78
N ASN A 156 21.89 -19.52 -5.68
CA ASN A 156 22.88 -18.45 -5.71
C ASN A 156 23.16 -18.05 -7.16
N ILE A 157 22.97 -16.77 -7.49
CA ILE A 157 23.15 -16.24 -8.84
C ILE A 157 24.36 -15.31 -8.83
N GLN A 158 25.38 -15.64 -9.60
CA GLN A 158 26.54 -14.78 -9.79
C GLN A 158 26.31 -13.82 -10.95
N THR A 159 26.01 -14.36 -12.12
CA THR A 159 25.78 -13.56 -13.33
C THR A 159 24.61 -14.08 -14.14
N ILE A 160 24.02 -13.20 -14.94
CA ILE A 160 23.05 -13.55 -15.97
C ILE A 160 23.60 -13.14 -17.32
N ASN A 161 23.58 -14.04 -18.30
CA ASN A 161 23.96 -13.79 -19.68
C ASN A 161 22.72 -13.77 -20.57
N LEU A 162 22.52 -12.71 -21.33
CA LEU A 162 21.43 -12.59 -22.30
C LEU A 162 21.96 -12.56 -23.73
N TRP A 163 21.40 -13.38 -24.60
CA TRP A 163 21.73 -13.46 -26.02
C TRP A 163 20.56 -12.92 -26.85
N ASN A 164 20.80 -11.81 -27.54
CA ASN A 164 19.85 -11.19 -28.47
C ASN A 164 20.10 -11.63 -29.91
N ARG A 165 19.10 -11.82 -30.77
CA ARG A 165 19.17 -12.34 -32.17
C ARG A 165 20.32 -11.85 -33.07
N THR A 166 20.63 -12.57 -34.16
CA THR A 166 21.67 -12.20 -35.15
C THR A 166 21.17 -11.86 -36.54
N ASP A 167 19.93 -12.21 -36.88
CA ASP A 167 19.40 -12.10 -38.26
C ASP A 167 18.79 -10.72 -38.57
N CYS A 168 18.01 -10.15 -37.65
CA CYS A 168 17.43 -8.82 -37.77
C CYS A 168 17.02 -8.26 -36.40
N CYS A 169 16.57 -7.00 -36.39
CA CYS A 169 15.66 -6.50 -35.36
C CYS A 169 16.24 -6.48 -33.95
N GLN A 170 17.57 -6.46 -33.87
CA GLN A 170 18.35 -6.51 -32.63
C GLN A 170 18.07 -5.29 -31.77
N ASP A 171 17.83 -4.15 -32.40
CA ASP A 171 17.51 -2.86 -31.80
C ASP A 171 16.25 -2.88 -30.93
N LEU A 172 15.36 -3.86 -31.13
CA LEU A 172 14.12 -3.99 -30.35
C LEU A 172 14.32 -4.63 -28.97
N PHE A 173 15.42 -5.35 -28.75
CA PHE A 173 15.79 -5.85 -27.42
C PHE A 173 16.76 -4.87 -26.73
N GLY A 174 16.31 -3.63 -26.56
CA GLY A 174 17.00 -2.58 -25.81
C GLY A 174 16.06 -1.96 -24.78
N ASN A 175 16.61 -1.18 -23.84
CA ASN A 175 15.85 -0.53 -22.78
C ASN A 175 14.97 -1.50 -21.97
N TYR A 176 15.60 -2.33 -21.14
CA TYR A 176 14.94 -3.41 -20.40
C TYR A 176 15.50 -3.56 -18.99
N TYR A 177 14.68 -4.12 -18.10
CA TYR A 177 15.09 -4.57 -16.78
C TYR A 177 15.36 -6.06 -16.79
N ILE A 178 16.38 -6.46 -16.03
CA ILE A 178 16.44 -7.80 -15.43
C ILE A 178 16.02 -7.63 -13.98
N LEU A 179 15.03 -8.40 -13.56
CA LEU A 179 14.49 -8.40 -12.21
C LEU A 179 14.79 -9.77 -11.59
N VAL A 180 15.25 -9.78 -10.36
CA VAL A 180 15.57 -11.00 -9.61
C VAL A 180 14.83 -10.98 -8.28
N SER A 181 14.22 -12.09 -7.90
CA SER A 181 13.46 -12.24 -6.66
C SER A 181 13.56 -13.66 -6.11
N ASP A 182 13.58 -13.79 -4.79
CA ASP A 182 13.50 -15.10 -4.11
C ASP A 182 12.05 -15.61 -4.05
N VAL A 183 11.08 -14.68 -4.06
CA VAL A 183 9.63 -14.96 -4.03
C VAL A 183 8.97 -14.62 -5.37
N PRO A 184 7.78 -15.18 -5.68
CA PRO A 184 7.09 -14.94 -6.95
C PRO A 184 6.84 -13.45 -7.20
N PHE A 185 6.93 -13.02 -8.45
CA PHE A 185 6.51 -11.67 -8.82
C PHE A 185 4.99 -11.56 -8.77
N ILE A 186 4.46 -10.62 -7.98
CA ILE A 186 3.00 -10.51 -7.73
C ILE A 186 2.24 -9.72 -8.81
N SER A 187 2.98 -9.02 -9.68
CA SER A 187 2.41 -8.20 -10.75
C SER A 187 3.21 -8.36 -12.03
N GLN A 188 2.53 -8.19 -13.17
CA GLN A 188 3.15 -8.08 -14.50
C GLN A 188 3.40 -6.61 -14.89
N ASN A 189 2.86 -5.65 -14.14
CA ASN A 189 3.11 -4.23 -14.37
C ASN A 189 4.53 -3.88 -13.90
N LEU A 190 5.36 -3.36 -14.80
CA LEU A 190 6.78 -3.09 -14.52
C LEU A 190 6.99 -2.23 -13.27
N ASN A 191 6.23 -1.13 -13.11
CA ASN A 191 6.41 -0.24 -11.95
C ASN A 191 6.07 -0.95 -10.64
N ASN A 192 5.00 -1.75 -10.63
CA ASN A 192 4.63 -2.52 -9.45
C ASN A 192 5.68 -3.59 -9.12
N THR A 193 6.26 -4.24 -10.13
CA THR A 193 7.34 -5.22 -9.92
C THR A 193 8.62 -4.57 -9.40
N LEU A 194 8.97 -3.37 -9.89
CA LEU A 194 10.10 -2.59 -9.38
C LEU A 194 9.93 -2.17 -7.92
N MET A 195 8.69 -1.98 -7.47
CA MET A 195 8.37 -1.61 -6.08
C MET A 195 8.12 -2.82 -5.17
N GLN A 196 8.15 -4.04 -5.71
CA GLN A 196 7.93 -5.24 -4.90
C GLN A 196 9.15 -5.47 -4.00
N ALA A 197 8.89 -5.70 -2.70
CA ALA A 197 9.92 -6.04 -1.73
C ALA A 197 10.72 -7.28 -2.16
N GLY A 198 12.03 -7.26 -1.95
CA GLY A 198 12.94 -8.36 -2.33
C GLY A 198 13.32 -8.42 -3.81
N VAL A 199 12.76 -7.55 -4.66
CA VAL A 199 13.11 -7.46 -6.08
C VAL A 199 14.34 -6.58 -6.28
N SER A 200 15.42 -7.17 -6.79
CA SER A 200 16.54 -6.38 -7.32
C SER A 200 16.29 -6.10 -8.79
N SER A 201 16.62 -4.89 -9.23
CA SER A 201 16.40 -4.45 -10.60
C SER A 201 17.70 -3.99 -11.26
N PHE A 202 17.92 -4.42 -12.50
CA PHE A 202 19.10 -4.11 -13.28
C PHE A 202 18.68 -3.55 -14.63
N LEU A 203 18.65 -2.21 -14.74
CA LEU A 203 18.30 -1.53 -15.99
C LEU A 203 19.45 -1.60 -17.01
N LYS A 204 19.10 -1.91 -18.26
CA LYS A 204 19.97 -1.82 -19.44
C LYS A 204 19.31 -0.95 -20.50
N THR A 205 19.89 0.22 -20.74
CA THR A 205 19.42 1.17 -21.76
C THR A 205 19.89 0.79 -23.16
N GLU A 206 21.06 0.14 -23.25
CA GLU A 206 21.64 -0.31 -24.51
C GLU A 206 20.93 -1.54 -25.06
N THR A 207 21.06 -1.76 -26.37
CA THR A 207 20.65 -3.00 -27.01
C THR A 207 21.40 -4.19 -26.42
N ALA A 208 20.68 -5.27 -26.11
CA ALA A 208 21.27 -6.50 -25.63
C ALA A 208 22.26 -7.07 -26.66
N ALA A 209 23.47 -7.35 -26.19
CA ALA A 209 24.56 -8.01 -26.91
C ALA A 209 24.40 -9.55 -26.91
N ARG A 210 25.48 -10.24 -27.30
CA ARG A 210 25.57 -11.71 -27.39
C ARG A 210 26.89 -12.23 -26.79
N PRO A 211 26.97 -12.45 -25.47
CA PRO A 211 25.98 -12.11 -24.45
C PRO A 211 26.09 -10.65 -23.97
N THR A 212 25.01 -10.13 -23.39
CA THR A 212 25.08 -9.13 -22.33
C THR A 212 25.26 -9.86 -21.01
N THR A 213 26.36 -9.62 -20.29
CA THR A 213 26.60 -10.21 -18.96
C THR A 213 26.29 -9.18 -17.87
N ILE A 214 25.50 -9.59 -16.88
CA ILE A 214 25.10 -8.78 -15.75
C ILE A 214 25.56 -9.47 -14.46
N ASN A 215 26.26 -8.74 -13.61
CA ASN A 215 26.60 -9.21 -12.27
C ASN A 215 25.38 -9.05 -11.37
N ILE A 216 24.97 -10.16 -10.74
CA ILE A 216 23.80 -10.24 -9.86
C ILE A 216 24.27 -10.44 -8.42
N ASN A 217 25.13 -11.43 -8.17
CA ASN A 217 25.76 -11.73 -6.87
C ASN A 217 24.79 -11.75 -5.66
N ARG A 218 23.62 -12.34 -5.86
CA ARG A 218 22.61 -12.54 -4.80
C ARG A 218 21.87 -13.85 -5.00
N THR A 219 21.06 -14.23 -4.02
CA THR A 219 20.07 -15.30 -4.19
C THR A 219 18.95 -14.87 -5.13
N GLY A 220 18.36 -15.84 -5.83
CA GLY A 220 17.15 -15.66 -6.62
C GLY A 220 16.50 -16.99 -6.97
N ARG A 221 15.18 -17.01 -7.05
CA ARG A 221 14.39 -18.11 -7.64
C ARG A 221 13.75 -17.68 -8.96
N TYR A 222 13.23 -16.46 -8.98
CA TYR A 222 12.51 -15.86 -10.10
C TYR A 222 13.37 -14.82 -10.80
N ILE A 223 13.46 -14.93 -12.12
CA ILE A 223 14.19 -14.00 -12.97
C ILE A 223 13.24 -13.52 -14.06
N ARG A 224 13.04 -12.20 -14.19
CA ARG A 224 12.22 -11.62 -15.25
C ARG A 224 13.03 -10.64 -16.09
N VAL A 225 12.97 -10.80 -17.41
CA VAL A 225 13.41 -9.80 -18.38
C VAL A 225 12.19 -9.04 -18.85
N GLN A 226 12.15 -7.73 -18.68
CA GLN A 226 10.98 -6.91 -19.01
C GLN A 226 11.36 -5.61 -19.71
N LEU A 227 10.74 -5.35 -20.86
CA LEU A 227 11.01 -4.14 -21.66
C LEU A 227 10.44 -2.89 -21.00
N VAL A 228 11.11 -1.76 -21.24
CA VAL A 228 10.61 -0.41 -20.98
C VAL A 228 10.08 0.16 -22.29
N GLY A 229 8.75 0.21 -22.43
CA GLY A 229 8.07 0.67 -23.64
C GLY A 229 7.30 -0.45 -24.34
N THR A 230 6.99 -0.29 -25.62
CA THR A 230 6.09 -1.18 -26.36
C THR A 230 6.80 -1.80 -27.56
N ALA A 231 7.09 -3.09 -27.48
CA ALA A 231 7.69 -3.91 -28.53
C ALA A 231 7.39 -5.40 -28.27
N TYR A 232 7.91 -6.29 -29.11
CA TYR A 232 8.10 -7.69 -28.70
C TYR A 232 9.47 -7.86 -28.04
N LEU A 233 9.57 -8.86 -27.18
CA LEU A 233 10.82 -9.32 -26.59
C LEU A 233 11.20 -10.65 -27.24
N ALA A 234 12.41 -10.71 -27.80
CA ALA A 234 12.97 -11.93 -28.39
C ALA A 234 14.28 -12.27 -27.70
N ILE A 235 14.31 -13.36 -26.93
CA ILE A 235 15.50 -13.83 -26.23
C ILE A 235 15.96 -15.10 -26.92
N THR A 236 17.18 -15.08 -27.45
CA THR A 236 17.79 -16.30 -27.99
C THR A 236 18.15 -17.25 -26.87
N GLU A 237 18.92 -16.77 -25.89
CA GLU A 237 19.30 -17.60 -24.75
C GLU A 237 19.48 -16.71 -23.52
N LEU A 238 19.08 -17.22 -22.37
CA LEU A 238 19.31 -16.68 -21.05
C LEU A 238 20.01 -17.74 -20.21
N GLU A 239 21.24 -17.46 -19.82
CA GLU A 239 21.97 -18.30 -18.88
C GLU A 239 21.97 -17.65 -17.51
N VAL A 240 21.59 -18.40 -16.48
CA VAL A 240 21.77 -17.99 -15.09
C VAL A 240 23.00 -18.73 -14.57
N MET A 241 24.11 -18.02 -14.41
CA MET A 241 25.36 -18.60 -13.92
C MET A 241 25.37 -18.59 -12.41
N GLY A 242 25.28 -19.78 -11.82
CA GLY A 242 25.09 -19.95 -10.39
C GLY A 242 25.22 -21.40 -9.93
N CYS A 243 24.67 -21.70 -8.78
CA CYS A 243 24.63 -23.05 -8.23
C CYS A 243 23.32 -23.32 -7.47
N MET A 244 22.70 -24.45 -7.80
CA MET A 244 21.60 -25.03 -7.04
C MET A 244 22.18 -25.65 -5.75
N ASN A 245 21.50 -25.53 -4.60
CA ASN A 245 21.97 -26.02 -3.30
C ASN A 245 23.21 -25.34 -2.69
N GLY A 246 23.61 -24.14 -3.13
CA GLY A 246 24.65 -23.35 -2.47
C GLY A 246 24.22 -22.68 -1.15
N GLY A 247 23.20 -23.21 -0.45
CA GLY A 247 22.57 -22.57 0.71
C GLY A 247 21.43 -21.62 0.34
N GLY A 248 20.61 -21.94 -0.68
CA GLY A 248 19.38 -21.21 -0.93
C GLY A 248 18.35 -21.47 0.18
N CYS A 249 17.52 -20.47 0.51
CA CYS A 249 16.44 -20.55 1.49
C CYS A 249 15.71 -21.90 1.38
N PRO A 250 15.60 -22.68 2.46
CA PRO A 250 14.63 -23.77 2.47
C PRO A 250 13.22 -23.19 2.25
N ALA A 251 12.33 -23.95 1.61
CA ALA A 251 11.01 -23.45 1.22
C ALA A 251 10.24 -22.86 2.41
N ALA A 252 9.45 -21.81 2.20
CA ALA A 252 8.65 -21.20 3.27
C ALA A 252 7.83 -22.28 4.02
N GLY A 253 7.91 -22.28 5.35
CA GLY A 253 7.31 -23.30 6.21
C GLY A 253 8.17 -24.55 6.45
N THR A 254 9.38 -24.61 5.91
CA THR A 254 10.36 -25.65 6.27
C THR A 254 10.81 -25.41 7.71
N PRO A 255 10.78 -26.43 8.60
CA PRO A 255 11.33 -26.30 9.94
C PRO A 255 12.82 -25.96 9.89
N CYS A 256 13.23 -24.98 10.69
CA CYS A 256 14.61 -24.54 10.85
C CYS A 256 14.90 -24.30 12.35
N ASP A 257 16.10 -23.85 12.70
CA ASP A 257 16.48 -23.47 14.06
C ASP A 257 17.57 -22.38 13.98
N ASP A 258 17.24 -21.14 14.32
CA ASP A 258 18.19 -20.01 14.33
C ASP A 258 18.98 -19.93 15.64
N ASN A 259 18.80 -20.91 16.53
CA ASN A 259 19.31 -20.97 17.90
C ASN A 259 18.97 -19.73 18.73
N ASN A 260 17.93 -18.97 18.36
CA ASN A 260 17.48 -17.86 19.15
C ASN A 260 16.68 -18.39 20.35
N PRO A 261 17.18 -18.24 21.59
CA PRO A 261 16.51 -18.77 22.77
C PRO A 261 15.20 -18.04 23.08
N ASN A 262 14.88 -16.98 22.32
CA ASN A 262 13.67 -16.20 22.45
C ASN A 262 12.63 -16.52 21.37
N THR A 263 12.77 -17.59 20.58
CA THR A 263 11.82 -18.01 19.54
C THR A 263 11.69 -19.54 19.43
N GLN A 264 10.49 -20.06 19.12
CA GLN A 264 10.13 -21.48 19.02
C GLN A 264 9.39 -21.75 17.71
N ASN A 265 9.34 -23.03 17.31
CA ASN A 265 8.71 -23.48 16.06
C ASN A 265 9.28 -22.73 14.86
N ASP A 266 10.60 -22.62 14.80
CA ASP A 266 11.24 -21.83 13.77
C ASP A 266 10.97 -22.43 12.40
N ILE A 267 10.47 -21.57 11.52
CA ILE A 267 10.18 -21.89 10.14
C ILE A 267 10.86 -20.87 9.25
N GLU A 268 11.28 -21.34 8.09
CA GLU A 268 11.78 -20.47 7.05
C GLU A 268 10.65 -19.58 6.54
N ASP A 269 10.87 -18.27 6.48
CA ASP A 269 9.90 -17.27 6.03
C ASP A 269 9.82 -17.15 4.49
N GLY A 270 10.64 -17.91 3.77
CA GLY A 270 10.77 -17.84 2.31
C GLY A 270 11.72 -16.75 1.82
N ASN A 271 12.37 -16.01 2.72
CA ASN A 271 13.34 -14.93 2.46
C ASN A 271 14.72 -15.18 3.13
N CYS A 272 15.07 -16.45 3.36
CA CYS A 272 16.28 -16.91 4.05
C CYS A 272 16.35 -16.54 5.53
N ASN A 273 15.23 -16.19 6.16
CA ASN A 273 15.20 -16.04 7.60
C ASN A 273 14.53 -17.25 8.21
N CYS A 274 15.28 -17.89 9.11
CA CYS A 274 14.68 -18.79 10.06
C CYS A 274 14.02 -17.93 11.14
N VAL A 275 12.70 -17.82 11.07
CA VAL A 275 11.92 -16.99 11.99
C VAL A 275 11.15 -17.93 12.89
N GLY A 276 11.48 -17.90 14.17
CA GLY A 276 10.66 -18.54 15.17
C GLY A 276 9.59 -17.62 15.72
N THR A 277 8.53 -18.25 16.21
CA THR A 277 7.52 -17.58 17.01
C THR A 277 8.15 -17.18 18.34
N PRO A 278 8.16 -15.91 18.76
CA PRO A 278 8.80 -15.50 20.01
C PRO A 278 8.44 -16.37 21.24
N ILE A 279 9.44 -16.97 21.89
CA ILE A 279 9.35 -17.69 23.17
C ILE A 279 9.13 -16.71 24.34
N ASN A 280 9.50 -15.44 24.26
CA ASN A 280 9.53 -14.56 25.44
C ASN A 280 9.09 -13.10 25.19
N SER A 281 7.86 -12.90 24.73
CA SER A 281 7.11 -11.65 25.00
C SER A 281 5.68 -11.93 25.49
N GLY A 282 5.49 -13.09 26.13
CA GLY A 282 4.21 -13.48 26.69
C GLY A 282 3.70 -12.46 27.70
N CYS A 283 2.38 -12.34 27.75
CA CYS A 283 1.64 -11.56 28.69
C CYS A 283 1.99 -11.95 30.12
N THR A 284 2.39 -10.98 30.96
CA THR A 284 2.53 -11.22 32.41
C THR A 284 1.21 -11.64 33.07
N SER A 285 0.10 -11.31 32.41
CA SER A 285 -1.26 -11.70 32.75
C SER A 285 -2.15 -11.55 31.51
N THR A 286 -2.99 -12.54 31.22
CA THR A 286 -3.95 -12.48 30.10
C THR A 286 -5.34 -12.07 30.58
N SER A 287 -6.09 -11.45 29.67
CA SER A 287 -7.52 -11.15 29.81
C SER A 287 -8.26 -11.55 28.54
N ASN A 288 -9.57 -11.80 28.61
CA ASN A 288 -10.38 -12.02 27.40
C ASN A 288 -10.57 -10.69 26.66
N LEU A 289 -9.78 -10.50 25.61
CA LEU A 289 -9.76 -9.31 24.77
C LEU A 289 -11.00 -9.17 23.89
N ALA A 290 -11.70 -10.27 23.61
CA ALA A 290 -12.87 -10.30 22.75
C ALA A 290 -14.14 -9.84 23.47
N LEU A 291 -14.16 -9.86 24.82
CA LEU A 291 -15.33 -9.55 25.63
C LEU A 291 -15.99 -8.22 25.23
N ASN A 292 -17.25 -8.28 24.80
CA ASN A 292 -18.09 -7.18 24.34
C ASN A 292 -17.51 -6.37 23.15
N LYS A 293 -16.63 -6.98 22.35
CA LYS A 293 -16.07 -6.34 21.16
C LYS A 293 -17.04 -6.33 19.98
N ILE A 294 -16.69 -5.55 18.97
CA ILE A 294 -17.47 -5.45 17.73
C ILE A 294 -17.28 -6.75 16.97
N THR A 295 -18.40 -7.36 16.58
CA THR A 295 -18.40 -8.62 15.84
C THR A 295 -19.28 -8.54 14.61
N THR A 296 -18.92 -9.33 13.60
CA THR A 296 -19.71 -9.53 12.39
C THR A 296 -19.72 -11.01 12.03
N GLN A 297 -20.67 -11.41 11.19
CA GLN A 297 -20.76 -12.77 10.68
C GLN A 297 -21.41 -12.77 9.29
N SER A 298 -21.21 -13.83 8.52
CA SER A 298 -21.68 -13.96 7.13
C SER A 298 -23.19 -13.81 6.99
N SER A 299 -23.96 -14.36 7.94
CA SER A 299 -25.41 -14.25 7.98
C SER A 299 -25.93 -14.46 9.41
N THR A 300 -27.16 -14.04 9.73
CA THR A 300 -27.74 -14.19 11.08
C THR A 300 -28.99 -15.05 11.05
N LEU A 301 -28.96 -16.17 11.76
CA LEU A 301 -30.11 -17.07 11.90
C LEU A 301 -31.06 -16.61 13.01
N THR A 302 -32.36 -16.62 12.71
CA THR A 302 -33.43 -16.52 13.72
C THR A 302 -34.26 -17.79 13.71
N ALA A 303 -34.25 -18.55 14.80
CA ALA A 303 -34.97 -19.82 14.94
C ALA A 303 -35.68 -19.88 16.30
N SER A 304 -36.96 -20.30 16.30
CA SER A 304 -37.77 -20.44 17.53
C SER A 304 -37.79 -19.20 18.44
N GLY A 305 -37.76 -18.00 17.84
CA GLY A 305 -37.74 -16.72 18.56
C GLY A 305 -36.38 -16.34 19.15
N ILE A 306 -35.30 -17.06 18.79
CA ILE A 306 -33.91 -16.80 19.18
C ILE A 306 -33.18 -16.26 17.96
N THR A 307 -32.58 -15.08 18.08
CA THR A 307 -31.69 -14.50 17.06
C THR A 307 -30.23 -14.74 17.46
N GLY A 308 -29.48 -15.49 16.66
CA GLY A 308 -28.07 -15.84 16.91
C GLY A 308 -27.10 -14.77 16.43
N THR A 309 -27.19 -13.55 16.97
CA THR A 309 -26.31 -12.43 16.57
C THR A 309 -24.83 -12.70 16.89
N ALA A 310 -23.92 -12.15 16.09
CA ALA A 310 -22.48 -12.33 16.25
C ALA A 310 -21.95 -11.93 17.63
N SER A 311 -22.56 -10.93 18.27
CA SER A 311 -22.16 -10.41 19.58
C SER A 311 -22.32 -11.41 20.72
N LYS A 312 -23.15 -12.45 20.54
CA LYS A 312 -23.37 -13.46 21.56
C LYS A 312 -22.14 -14.32 21.82
N ALA A 313 -21.31 -14.54 20.80
CA ALA A 313 -20.06 -15.29 20.95
C ALA A 313 -18.96 -14.53 21.70
N VAL A 314 -19.22 -13.32 22.19
CA VAL A 314 -18.26 -12.51 22.96
C VAL A 314 -18.91 -11.85 24.17
N ASP A 315 -20.05 -12.38 24.63
CA ASP A 315 -20.80 -11.78 25.75
C ASP A 315 -20.29 -12.26 27.13
N GLY A 316 -19.34 -13.19 27.14
CA GLY A 316 -18.72 -13.76 28.34
C GLY A 316 -19.50 -14.92 28.94
N ASN A 317 -20.45 -15.50 28.19
CA ASN A 317 -21.27 -16.62 28.63
C ASN A 317 -21.01 -17.87 27.77
N THR A 318 -20.27 -18.83 28.33
CA THR A 318 -19.92 -20.08 27.64
C THR A 318 -21.04 -21.12 27.56
N ASP A 319 -22.28 -20.79 27.95
CA ASP A 319 -23.41 -21.72 27.86
C ASP A 319 -23.81 -22.00 26.41
N GLY A 320 -23.45 -23.18 25.93
CA GLY A 320 -23.72 -23.61 24.56
C GLY A 320 -25.15 -24.06 24.27
N ILE A 321 -26.11 -23.90 25.19
CA ILE A 321 -27.52 -24.23 24.91
C ILE A 321 -28.13 -23.14 24.01
N TYR A 322 -28.37 -23.46 22.74
CA TYR A 322 -29.03 -22.56 21.80
C TYR A 322 -30.52 -22.42 22.13
N PHE A 323 -31.25 -23.52 22.33
CA PHE A 323 -32.70 -23.48 22.57
C PHE A 323 -33.03 -23.29 24.06
N THR A 324 -33.07 -22.05 24.52
CA THR A 324 -33.39 -21.70 25.91
C THR A 324 -34.86 -21.33 26.13
N ASN A 325 -35.31 -21.39 27.39
CA ASN A 325 -36.58 -20.81 27.83
C ASN A 325 -36.34 -19.94 29.09
N PRO A 326 -36.52 -18.61 29.02
CA PRO A 326 -36.99 -17.84 27.87
C PRO A 326 -35.98 -17.82 26.70
N SER A 327 -36.48 -17.63 25.48
CA SER A 327 -35.67 -17.60 24.25
C SER A 327 -34.59 -16.51 24.27
N SER A 328 -34.83 -15.43 25.03
CA SER A 328 -33.87 -14.34 25.22
C SER A 328 -32.62 -14.71 26.04
N ALA A 329 -32.60 -15.87 26.70
CA ALA A 329 -31.48 -16.29 27.54
C ALA A 329 -30.34 -16.98 26.78
N SER A 330 -30.51 -17.27 25.49
CA SER A 330 -29.51 -17.94 24.66
C SER A 330 -28.31 -17.02 24.35
N SER A 331 -27.09 -17.48 24.63
CA SER A 331 -25.80 -16.81 24.30
C SER A 331 -25.10 -17.41 23.09
N VAL A 332 -25.79 -18.15 22.23
CA VAL A 332 -25.14 -18.78 21.08
C VAL A 332 -25.34 -17.94 19.83
N SER A 333 -24.25 -17.57 19.16
CA SER A 333 -24.28 -16.98 17.81
C SER A 333 -24.60 -18.07 16.77
N ALA A 334 -25.26 -17.70 15.67
CA ALA A 334 -25.62 -18.66 14.63
C ALA A 334 -25.76 -18.00 13.26
N THR A 335 -25.11 -18.58 12.25
CA THR A 335 -25.33 -18.28 10.83
C THR A 335 -26.43 -19.15 10.25
N HIS A 336 -26.88 -18.86 9.03
CA HIS A 336 -27.62 -19.84 8.22
C HIS A 336 -26.70 -21.00 7.79
N ASP A 337 -27.30 -22.07 7.27
CA ASP A 337 -26.58 -23.12 6.55
C ASP A 337 -26.09 -22.57 5.21
N GLU A 338 -24.80 -22.29 5.11
CA GLU A 338 -24.19 -21.71 3.92
C GLU A 338 -22.74 -22.16 3.76
N ASN A 339 -22.23 -22.06 2.54
CA ASN A 339 -20.85 -22.44 2.22
C ASN A 339 -19.86 -21.48 2.90
N GLN A 340 -18.91 -22.04 3.67
CA GLN A 340 -17.82 -21.29 4.30
C GLN A 340 -18.32 -20.13 5.18
N ALA A 341 -19.41 -20.38 5.92
CA ALA A 341 -19.94 -19.44 6.91
C ALA A 341 -18.82 -18.96 7.85
N TRP A 342 -18.84 -17.69 8.20
CA TRP A 342 -17.77 -17.06 8.99
C TRP A 342 -18.32 -16.15 10.08
N TRP A 343 -17.55 -16.05 11.15
CA TRP A 343 -17.73 -15.14 12.28
C TRP A 343 -16.42 -14.43 12.55
N GLU A 344 -16.46 -13.16 12.90
CA GLU A 344 -15.28 -12.32 13.09
C GLU A 344 -15.45 -11.33 14.25
N VAL A 345 -14.38 -11.12 15.01
CA VAL A 345 -14.28 -10.08 16.04
C VAL A 345 -13.16 -9.10 15.70
N ASP A 346 -13.45 -7.80 15.84
CA ASP A 346 -12.45 -6.73 15.85
C ASP A 346 -12.11 -6.37 17.31
N LEU A 347 -10.88 -6.68 17.74
CA LEU A 347 -10.41 -6.40 19.10
C LEU A 347 -10.22 -4.89 19.35
N GLY A 348 -10.22 -4.08 18.30
CA GLY A 348 -10.09 -2.62 18.31
C GLY A 348 -8.65 -2.11 18.25
N ASN A 349 -7.67 -2.93 18.62
CA ASN A 349 -6.23 -2.70 18.51
C ASN A 349 -5.52 -4.03 18.23
N THR A 350 -4.24 -3.99 17.84
CA THR A 350 -3.37 -5.17 17.84
C THR A 350 -2.99 -5.53 19.27
N PHE A 351 -3.18 -6.79 19.64
CA PHE A 351 -2.84 -7.34 20.95
C PHE A 351 -1.95 -8.55 20.79
N THR A 352 -1.13 -8.85 21.79
CA THR A 352 -0.47 -10.15 21.89
C THR A 352 -1.51 -11.17 22.33
N ILE A 353 -1.86 -12.09 21.43
CA ILE A 353 -2.83 -13.17 21.62
C ILE A 353 -2.05 -14.44 21.96
N GLU A 354 -2.19 -14.91 23.20
CA GLU A 354 -1.52 -16.12 23.65
C GLU A 354 -2.36 -17.36 23.38
N ASN A 355 -3.68 -17.27 23.62
CA ASN A 355 -4.56 -18.40 23.54
C ASN A 355 -5.96 -18.00 23.04
N ILE A 356 -6.58 -18.83 22.22
CA ILE A 356 -7.99 -18.69 21.84
C ILE A 356 -8.75 -19.92 22.33
N ASN A 357 -9.86 -19.69 23.04
CA ASN A 357 -10.81 -20.73 23.42
C ASN A 357 -12.09 -20.56 22.60
N ILE A 358 -12.50 -21.61 21.89
CA ILE A 358 -13.77 -21.64 21.18
C ILE A 358 -14.71 -22.59 21.90
N PHE A 359 -15.88 -22.10 22.29
CA PHE A 359 -16.95 -22.86 22.89
C PHE A 359 -18.03 -23.11 21.85
N ASN A 360 -18.22 -24.37 21.50
CA ASN A 360 -19.27 -24.78 20.58
C ASN A 360 -20.63 -24.86 21.28
N ARG A 361 -21.69 -24.90 20.48
CA ARG A 361 -23.03 -25.27 20.91
C ARG A 361 -23.03 -26.68 21.55
N THR A 362 -23.76 -26.85 22.65
CA THR A 362 -23.81 -28.10 23.42
C THR A 362 -25.08 -28.92 23.18
N ASP A 363 -26.19 -28.28 22.77
CA ASP A 363 -27.45 -28.91 22.38
C ASP A 363 -27.55 -29.09 20.85
N GLY A 364 -28.33 -30.07 20.37
CA GLY A 364 -28.56 -30.28 18.92
C GLY A 364 -27.45 -30.99 18.14
N SER A 365 -27.70 -31.24 16.85
CA SER A 365 -26.80 -31.94 15.93
C SER A 365 -25.94 -31.00 15.08
N ASP A 366 -26.40 -29.77 14.86
CA ASP A 366 -25.81 -28.81 13.93
C ASP A 366 -24.69 -28.00 14.60
N LYS A 367 -23.77 -28.71 15.24
CA LYS A 367 -22.60 -28.13 15.94
C LYS A 367 -21.52 -27.78 14.93
N THR A 368 -20.70 -26.77 15.24
CA THR A 368 -19.59 -26.38 14.37
C THR A 368 -18.53 -27.47 14.26
N GLN A 369 -18.11 -27.78 13.04
CA GLN A 369 -17.10 -28.78 12.72
C GLN A 369 -16.24 -28.30 11.54
N ASN A 370 -15.01 -28.79 11.41
CA ASN A 370 -14.11 -28.54 10.28
C ASN A 370 -13.98 -27.04 9.95
N CYS A 371 -13.34 -26.28 10.84
CA CYS A 371 -13.21 -24.83 10.69
C CYS A 371 -11.76 -24.36 10.81
N TYR A 372 -11.47 -23.21 10.23
CA TYR A 372 -10.24 -22.47 10.41
C TYR A 372 -10.45 -21.36 11.43
N VAL A 373 -9.47 -21.21 12.31
CA VAL A 373 -9.29 -20.03 13.17
C VAL A 373 -8.15 -19.22 12.60
N LEU A 374 -8.44 -17.98 12.24
CA LEU A 374 -7.55 -17.08 11.54
C LEU A 374 -7.34 -15.82 12.36
N VAL A 375 -6.11 -15.31 12.39
CA VAL A 375 -5.77 -14.01 12.98
C VAL A 375 -5.19 -13.11 11.90
N ALA A 376 -5.53 -11.82 11.92
CA ALA A 376 -4.97 -10.81 11.02
C ALA A 376 -4.87 -9.43 11.69
N ASP A 377 -4.07 -8.53 11.10
CA ASP A 377 -4.02 -7.12 11.49
C ASP A 377 -5.05 -6.25 10.76
N THR A 378 -5.56 -6.74 9.63
CA THR A 378 -6.58 -6.07 8.80
C THR A 378 -7.87 -6.90 8.76
N PRO A 379 -9.04 -6.25 8.59
CA PRO A 379 -10.32 -6.97 8.52
C PRO A 379 -10.35 -7.88 7.29
N PHE A 380 -10.97 -9.05 7.41
CA PHE A 380 -11.09 -9.99 6.29
C PHE A 380 -12.24 -9.64 5.33
N GLY A 381 -13.19 -8.81 5.77
CA GLY A 381 -14.32 -8.36 4.94
C GLY A 381 -15.17 -9.54 4.42
N THR A 382 -15.52 -9.55 3.14
CA THR A 382 -16.31 -10.64 2.52
C THR A 382 -15.44 -11.73 1.90
N ALA A 383 -14.18 -11.88 2.33
CA ALA A 383 -13.23 -12.85 1.77
C ALA A 383 -13.76 -14.30 1.88
N ASP A 384 -13.57 -15.05 0.79
CA ASP A 384 -13.70 -16.51 0.81
C ASP A 384 -12.58 -17.15 1.64
N LEU A 385 -12.69 -18.45 1.94
CA LEU A 385 -11.72 -19.10 2.82
C LEU A 385 -10.29 -19.06 2.29
N ALA A 386 -10.09 -19.20 0.97
CA ALA A 386 -8.75 -19.18 0.38
C ALA A 386 -8.09 -17.81 0.54
N THR A 387 -8.85 -16.74 0.31
CA THR A 387 -8.41 -15.36 0.47
C THR A 387 -8.22 -15.01 1.94
N ALA A 388 -9.13 -15.45 2.82
CA ALA A 388 -9.00 -15.20 4.25
C ALA A 388 -7.75 -15.87 4.82
N ARG A 389 -7.44 -17.11 4.39
CA ARG A 389 -6.21 -17.81 4.79
C ARG A 389 -4.94 -17.11 4.30
N SER A 390 -4.94 -16.58 3.07
CA SER A 390 -3.77 -15.86 2.57
C SER A 390 -3.56 -14.48 3.21
N GLN A 391 -4.61 -13.89 3.76
CA GLN A 391 -4.55 -12.64 4.55
C GLN A 391 -4.14 -12.87 6.01
N ALA A 392 -4.30 -14.10 6.52
CA ALA A 392 -4.07 -14.41 7.92
C ALA A 392 -2.58 -14.46 8.24
N ILE A 393 -2.19 -13.80 9.33
CA ILE A 393 -0.84 -13.91 9.90
C ILE A 393 -0.68 -15.16 10.77
N TYR A 394 -1.81 -15.77 11.15
CA TYR A 394 -1.86 -17.07 11.81
C TYR A 394 -3.08 -17.84 11.31
N GLU A 395 -2.89 -19.14 11.04
CA GLU A 395 -3.98 -20.06 10.75
C GLU A 395 -3.92 -21.32 11.63
N LYS A 396 -5.09 -21.79 12.06
CA LYS A 396 -5.25 -23.10 12.68
C LYS A 396 -6.50 -23.79 12.18
N TYR A 397 -6.32 -24.95 11.57
CA TYR A 397 -7.43 -25.84 11.22
C TYR A 397 -7.83 -26.72 12.42
N ILE A 398 -9.12 -26.78 12.71
CA ILE A 398 -9.73 -27.68 13.69
C ILE A 398 -10.50 -28.77 12.92
N PRO A 399 -9.93 -29.98 12.77
CA PRO A 399 -10.64 -31.08 12.14
C PRO A 399 -11.72 -31.65 13.06
N GLY A 400 -12.86 -32.01 12.48
CA GLY A 400 -13.99 -32.60 13.21
C GLY A 400 -14.70 -31.61 14.12
N LEU A 401 -15.32 -32.12 15.19
CA LEU A 401 -16.16 -31.35 16.10
C LEU A 401 -15.33 -30.37 16.95
N VAL A 402 -15.69 -29.08 16.90
CA VAL A 402 -15.15 -28.08 17.81
C VAL A 402 -15.65 -28.36 19.23
N GLY A 403 -14.75 -28.36 20.20
CA GLY A 403 -15.06 -28.61 21.60
C GLY A 403 -15.74 -27.43 22.31
N SER A 404 -16.05 -27.62 23.59
CA SER A 404 -16.54 -26.56 24.48
C SER A 404 -15.75 -26.60 25.80
N PRO A 405 -14.47 -26.15 25.83
CA PRO A 405 -13.76 -25.48 24.74
C PRO A 405 -12.86 -26.38 23.87
N SER A 406 -12.59 -25.91 22.65
CA SER A 406 -11.34 -26.18 21.92
C SER A 406 -10.37 -25.02 22.20
N SER A 407 -9.22 -25.33 22.79
CA SER A 407 -8.18 -24.34 23.11
C SER A 407 -6.99 -24.46 22.17
N MET A 408 -6.42 -23.33 21.78
CA MET A 408 -5.23 -23.25 20.95
C MET A 408 -4.30 -22.17 21.47
N ALA A 409 -3.01 -22.50 21.57
CA ALA A 409 -1.95 -21.55 21.85
C ALA A 409 -1.37 -21.02 20.53
N LEU A 410 -1.16 -19.72 20.43
CA LEU A 410 -0.77 -19.04 19.19
C LEU A 410 0.46 -18.12 19.37
N ASN A 411 0.52 -17.37 20.48
CA ASN A 411 1.55 -16.36 20.74
C ASN A 411 1.80 -15.43 19.54
N VAL A 412 0.73 -14.84 19.01
CA VAL A 412 0.75 -13.97 17.82
C VAL A 412 0.20 -12.58 18.16
N ASP A 413 0.81 -11.53 17.63
CA ASP A 413 0.24 -10.18 17.68
C ASP A 413 -0.83 -10.06 16.59
N GLY A 414 -2.07 -9.67 16.94
CA GLY A 414 -3.14 -9.51 15.95
C GLY A 414 -4.33 -8.71 16.45
N ARG A 415 -5.18 -8.26 15.51
CA ARG A 415 -6.37 -7.43 15.80
C ARG A 415 -7.70 -8.10 15.47
N TYR A 416 -7.76 -8.86 14.39
CA TYR A 416 -8.96 -9.53 13.91
C TYR A 416 -8.83 -11.02 14.16
N VAL A 417 -9.87 -11.63 14.73
CA VAL A 417 -9.97 -13.09 14.87
C VAL A 417 -11.20 -13.56 14.11
N ARG A 418 -11.01 -14.49 13.18
CA ARG A 418 -12.08 -15.08 12.37
C ARG A 418 -12.17 -16.58 12.59
N VAL A 419 -13.39 -17.09 12.74
CA VAL A 419 -13.72 -18.51 12.66
C VAL A 419 -14.50 -18.74 11.38
N GLN A 420 -14.01 -19.60 10.49
CA GLN A 420 -14.62 -19.83 9.18
C GLN A 420 -14.70 -21.32 8.86
N LEU A 421 -15.86 -21.78 8.40
CA LEU A 421 -16.05 -23.18 8.00
C LEU A 421 -15.24 -23.50 6.74
N GLU A 422 -14.77 -24.74 6.63
CA GLU A 422 -14.12 -25.25 5.41
C GLU A 422 -15.11 -25.42 4.25
N THR A 423 -16.33 -25.84 4.58
CA THR A 423 -17.40 -26.21 3.64
C THR A 423 -18.74 -25.63 4.11
N SER A 424 -19.86 -26.12 3.57
CA SER A 424 -21.20 -25.70 3.99
C SER A 424 -21.60 -26.21 5.36
N GLY A 425 -22.27 -25.36 6.13
CA GLY A 425 -22.93 -25.72 7.38
C GLY A 425 -23.36 -24.50 8.19
N TYR A 426 -23.89 -24.77 9.38
CA TYR A 426 -24.15 -23.76 10.40
C TYR A 426 -22.86 -23.46 11.18
N LEU A 427 -22.46 -22.19 11.25
CA LEU A 427 -21.46 -21.74 12.21
C LEU A 427 -22.18 -21.28 13.47
N VAL A 428 -22.00 -22.03 14.56
CA VAL A 428 -22.62 -21.80 15.86
C VAL A 428 -21.57 -21.74 16.95
N LEU A 429 -21.45 -20.58 17.60
CA LEU A 429 -20.42 -20.34 18.60
C LEU A 429 -21.10 -19.87 19.89
N ALA A 430 -20.90 -20.60 20.97
CA ALA A 430 -21.35 -20.20 22.29
C ALA A 430 -20.49 -19.05 22.82
N GLU A 431 -19.17 -19.16 22.68
CA GLU A 431 -18.23 -18.12 23.09
C GLU A 431 -16.90 -18.29 22.34
N VAL A 432 -16.22 -17.18 22.07
CA VAL A 432 -14.86 -17.12 21.56
C VAL A 432 -14.06 -16.21 22.50
N GLU A 433 -13.29 -16.81 23.39
CA GLU A 433 -12.38 -16.07 24.25
C GLU A 433 -11.04 -15.88 23.56
N VAL A 434 -10.59 -14.64 23.45
CA VAL A 434 -9.27 -14.30 22.92
C VAL A 434 -8.41 -13.84 24.09
N MET A 435 -7.60 -14.75 24.62
CA MET A 435 -6.78 -14.52 25.80
C MET A 435 -5.45 -13.88 25.42
N GLY A 436 -5.23 -12.67 25.92
CA GLY A 436 -4.02 -11.91 25.61
C GLY A 436 -3.88 -10.64 26.45
N CYS A 437 -2.97 -9.77 26.03
CA CYS A 437 -2.65 -8.49 26.67
C CYS A 437 -2.26 -7.45 25.62
N VAL A 438 -2.17 -6.18 26.04
CA VAL A 438 -1.71 -5.09 25.18
C VAL A 438 -0.31 -5.45 24.66
N SER A 439 -0.14 -5.44 23.33
CA SER A 439 1.18 -5.69 22.76
C SER A 439 2.17 -4.62 23.26
N THR A 440 3.33 -5.08 23.74
CA THR A 440 4.42 -4.20 24.17
C THR A 440 5.28 -3.74 22.99
N THR A 441 5.16 -4.44 21.87
CA THR A 441 5.47 -3.93 20.54
C THR A 441 4.42 -2.85 20.22
N PRO A 442 4.81 -1.59 19.95
CA PRO A 442 3.84 -0.61 19.47
C PRO A 442 3.13 -1.25 18.28
N PRO A 443 1.78 -1.17 18.18
CA PRO A 443 1.10 -1.69 17.01
C PRO A 443 1.85 -1.15 15.79
N VAL A 444 2.19 -2.03 14.85
CA VAL A 444 2.44 -1.58 13.48
C VAL A 444 1.11 -1.00 13.07
N LEU A 445 0.93 0.28 13.39
CA LEU A 445 -0.11 1.07 12.81
C LEU A 445 0.28 0.99 11.33
N LEU A 446 -0.41 0.14 10.58
CA LEU A 446 -0.91 0.56 9.29
C LEU A 446 -1.76 1.81 9.59
N ALA A 447 -1.07 2.92 9.86
CA ALA A 447 -1.42 4.16 9.22
C ALA A 447 -1.51 3.75 7.76
N GLN A 448 -2.74 3.43 7.33
CA GLN A 448 -3.07 3.63 5.93
C GLN A 448 -2.46 4.98 5.62
N THR A 449 -1.49 4.93 4.72
CA THR A 449 -0.75 6.08 4.22
C THR A 449 -1.71 7.27 4.13
N PRO A 450 -1.31 8.48 4.56
CA PRO A 450 -2.11 9.66 4.27
C PRO A 450 -2.44 9.61 2.79
N GLN A 451 -3.74 9.60 2.51
CA GLN A 451 -4.27 9.36 1.19
C GLN A 451 -3.56 10.32 0.22
N VAL A 452 -2.83 9.79 -0.76
CA VAL A 452 -2.20 10.63 -1.78
C VAL A 452 -3.33 11.18 -2.62
N VAL A 453 -3.77 12.37 -2.27
CA VAL A 453 -4.62 13.20 -3.12
C VAL A 453 -3.67 14.03 -3.97
N ASP A 454 -3.35 13.54 -5.17
CA ASP A 454 -2.78 14.44 -6.18
C ASP A 454 -3.92 15.34 -6.68
N PHE A 455 -4.07 16.50 -6.06
CA PHE A 455 -5.08 17.49 -6.44
C PHE A 455 -4.45 18.53 -7.36
N GLN A 456 -5.00 18.69 -8.56
CA GLN A 456 -4.61 19.70 -9.52
C GLN A 456 -5.77 20.65 -9.81
N ALA A 457 -5.44 21.90 -10.11
CA ALA A 457 -6.39 22.90 -10.58
C ALA A 457 -5.77 23.59 -11.80
N VAL A 458 -6.43 23.49 -12.95
CA VAL A 458 -5.94 23.94 -14.25
C VAL A 458 -6.93 24.96 -14.82
N LYS A 459 -6.43 26.07 -15.37
CA LYS A 459 -7.25 27.10 -16.01
C LYS A 459 -7.69 26.64 -17.40
N GLU A 460 -8.98 26.71 -17.68
CA GLU A 460 -9.58 26.48 -19.01
C GLU A 460 -10.45 27.67 -19.41
N GLY A 461 -9.86 28.64 -20.12
CA GLY A 461 -10.54 29.89 -20.48
C GLY A 461 -10.93 30.70 -19.24
N GLN A 462 -12.23 30.91 -19.02
CA GLN A 462 -12.79 31.59 -17.83
C GLN A 462 -13.24 30.60 -16.74
N ARG A 463 -12.73 29.36 -16.77
CA ARG A 463 -13.12 28.27 -15.87
C ARG A 463 -11.87 27.62 -15.26
N ALA A 464 -12.04 26.83 -14.21
CA ALA A 464 -11.00 25.94 -13.72
C ALA A 464 -11.48 24.50 -13.74
N GLN A 465 -10.64 23.62 -14.28
CA GLN A 465 -10.79 22.19 -14.15
C GLN A 465 -10.01 21.73 -12.91
N LEU A 466 -10.71 21.10 -11.98
CA LEU A 466 -10.17 20.51 -10.78
C LEU A 466 -10.09 19.00 -11.00
N LEU A 467 -8.90 18.43 -10.84
CA LEU A 467 -8.62 17.02 -11.09
C LEU A 467 -8.01 16.42 -9.82
N TRP A 468 -8.45 15.23 -9.43
CA TRP A 468 -7.72 14.48 -8.43
C TRP A 468 -7.79 12.99 -8.64
N SER A 469 -6.75 12.31 -8.17
CA SER A 469 -6.74 10.87 -7.98
C SER A 469 -6.62 10.53 -6.51
N CYS A 470 -7.22 9.42 -6.11
CA CYS A 470 -6.92 8.78 -4.84
C CYS A 470 -6.84 7.26 -5.03
N ASN A 471 -6.08 6.60 -4.16
CA ASN A 471 -6.11 5.14 -4.05
C ASN A 471 -7.52 4.76 -3.58
N ALA A 472 -8.18 3.79 -4.23
CA ALA A 472 -9.44 3.26 -3.71
C ALA A 472 -9.22 2.76 -2.29
N ASN A 473 -9.90 3.38 -1.32
CA ASN A 473 -10.08 2.80 -0.01
C ASN A 473 -11.58 2.67 0.27
N GLU A 474 -11.94 1.66 1.04
CA GLU A 474 -13.30 1.43 1.54
C GLU A 474 -13.65 2.39 2.69
N ARG A 475 -12.73 3.29 3.08
CA ARG A 475 -12.89 4.23 4.20
C ARG A 475 -13.27 5.65 3.79
N THR A 476 -13.12 6.04 2.52
CA THR A 476 -13.47 7.40 2.07
C THR A 476 -14.96 7.43 1.86
N ASP A 477 -15.63 8.28 2.61
CA ASP A 477 -17.06 8.51 2.46
C ASP A 477 -17.27 9.45 1.26
N TYR A 478 -16.65 10.64 1.31
CA TYR A 478 -16.76 11.63 0.25
C TYR A 478 -15.62 12.66 0.28
N PHE A 479 -15.56 13.47 -0.77
CA PHE A 479 -14.68 14.62 -0.87
C PHE A 479 -15.47 15.92 -0.76
N VAL A 480 -14.84 16.94 -0.19
CA VAL A 480 -15.31 18.33 -0.18
C VAL A 480 -14.25 19.18 -0.86
N ILE A 481 -14.64 19.86 -1.93
CA ILE A 481 -13.83 20.92 -2.54
C ILE A 481 -14.13 22.21 -1.78
N GLU A 482 -13.08 22.89 -1.33
CA GLU A 482 -13.18 24.21 -0.73
C GLU A 482 -12.47 25.24 -1.61
N LYS A 483 -13.07 26.43 -1.71
CA LYS A 483 -12.58 27.56 -2.52
C LYS A 483 -12.26 28.75 -1.63
N SER A 484 -11.25 29.52 -1.99
CA SER A 484 -10.83 30.76 -1.34
C SER A 484 -10.40 31.79 -2.38
N ASN A 485 -10.50 33.07 -2.04
CA ASN A 485 -10.01 34.19 -2.86
C ASN A 485 -8.79 34.92 -2.23
N ASP A 486 -8.40 34.54 -1.02
CA ASP A 486 -7.28 35.12 -0.28
C ASP A 486 -6.22 34.08 0.15
N GLY A 487 -6.51 32.78 -0.08
CA GLY A 487 -5.62 31.67 0.24
C GLY A 487 -5.62 31.27 1.71
N THR A 488 -6.45 31.91 2.56
CA THR A 488 -6.49 31.70 4.01
C THR A 488 -7.87 31.37 4.55
N HIS A 489 -8.93 31.99 4.02
CA HIS A 489 -10.32 31.70 4.36
C HIS A 489 -10.97 30.86 3.27
N PHE A 490 -11.22 29.59 3.58
CA PHE A 490 -11.82 28.62 2.66
C PHE A 490 -13.31 28.43 2.97
N SER A 491 -14.13 28.45 1.94
CA SER A 491 -15.57 28.15 2.00
C SER A 491 -15.89 26.89 1.20
N PHE A 492 -16.93 26.18 1.61
CA PHE A 492 -17.48 25.03 0.88
C PHE A 492 -17.81 25.42 -0.57
N PHE A 493 -17.31 24.64 -1.54
CA PHE A 493 -17.68 24.76 -2.95
C PHE A 493 -18.58 23.60 -3.39
N GLN A 494 -18.13 22.36 -3.18
CA GLN A 494 -18.91 21.18 -3.58
C GLN A 494 -18.55 19.91 -2.81
N LYS A 495 -19.55 19.05 -2.57
CA LYS A 495 -19.40 17.65 -2.14
C LYS A 495 -19.37 16.72 -3.36
N ILE A 496 -18.47 15.74 -3.36
CA ILE A 496 -18.34 14.71 -4.38
C ILE A 496 -18.37 13.36 -3.67
N GLU A 497 -19.39 12.55 -3.95
CA GLU A 497 -19.48 11.20 -3.37
C GLU A 497 -18.36 10.31 -3.89
N ASN A 498 -17.89 9.39 -3.05
CA ASN A 498 -16.94 8.38 -3.48
C ASN A 498 -17.63 7.38 -4.43
N ALA A 499 -17.04 7.11 -5.60
CA ALA A 499 -17.58 6.22 -6.62
C ALA A 499 -17.16 4.75 -6.40
N SER A 500 -17.14 4.30 -5.14
CA SER A 500 -16.38 3.16 -4.58
C SER A 500 -16.73 1.74 -5.06
N ASP A 501 -17.39 1.56 -6.19
CA ASP A 501 -17.82 0.22 -6.64
C ASP A 501 -16.73 -0.55 -7.40
N LEU A 502 -15.52 0.01 -7.54
CA LEU A 502 -14.43 -0.55 -8.35
C LEU A 502 -13.07 -0.52 -7.62
N SER A 503 -12.33 -1.63 -7.69
CA SER A 503 -10.95 -1.74 -7.25
C SER A 503 -9.99 -1.03 -8.22
N GLY A 504 -9.31 0.03 -7.78
CA GLY A 504 -8.30 0.75 -8.59
C GLY A 504 -8.02 2.20 -8.17
N PHE A 505 -7.11 2.90 -8.89
CA PHE A 505 -6.98 4.36 -8.79
C PHE A 505 -8.20 5.02 -9.41
N LEU A 506 -8.93 5.81 -8.61
CA LEU A 506 -10.09 6.55 -9.10
C LEU A 506 -9.67 7.96 -9.47
N PHE A 507 -10.05 8.40 -10.67
CA PHE A 507 -9.83 9.75 -11.18
C PHE A 507 -11.14 10.51 -11.15
N TYR A 508 -11.11 11.67 -10.49
CA TYR A 508 -12.24 12.56 -10.40
C TYR A 508 -11.91 13.86 -11.09
N GLN A 509 -12.96 14.49 -11.63
CA GLN A 509 -12.86 15.81 -12.21
C GLN A 509 -14.07 16.65 -11.83
N LYS A 510 -13.84 17.95 -11.67
CA LYS A 510 -14.90 18.93 -11.44
C LYS A 510 -14.56 20.25 -12.11
N MET A 511 -15.53 20.82 -12.82
CA MET A 511 -15.41 22.17 -13.38
C MET A 511 -15.98 23.22 -12.42
N ASP A 512 -15.19 24.26 -12.18
CA ASP A 512 -15.65 25.55 -11.65
C ASP A 512 -15.90 26.51 -12.82
N ASN A 513 -17.17 26.79 -13.07
CA ASN A 513 -17.61 27.66 -14.16
C ASN A 513 -17.63 29.15 -13.78
N GLU A 514 -17.40 29.48 -12.51
CA GLU A 514 -17.53 30.83 -11.95
C GLU A 514 -16.21 31.27 -11.30
N LEU A 515 -15.13 31.27 -12.10
CA LEU A 515 -13.86 31.81 -11.62
C LEU A 515 -13.99 33.30 -11.37
N LEU A 516 -13.49 33.72 -10.21
CA LEU A 516 -13.43 35.13 -9.87
C LEU A 516 -12.19 35.75 -10.53
N LEU A 517 -12.26 37.02 -10.92
CA LEU A 517 -11.05 37.77 -11.29
C LEU A 517 -10.05 37.80 -10.12
N GLY A 518 -8.78 37.59 -10.46
CA GLY A 518 -7.67 37.45 -9.52
C GLY A 518 -7.31 36.00 -9.19
N ASP A 519 -6.67 35.80 -8.05
CA ASP A 519 -6.27 34.48 -7.57
C ASP A 519 -7.47 33.72 -6.96
N ASN A 520 -7.71 32.51 -7.43
CA ASN A 520 -8.65 31.56 -6.86
C ASN A 520 -7.84 30.39 -6.30
N TYR A 521 -8.06 30.07 -5.03
CA TYR A 521 -7.39 28.99 -4.34
C TYR A 521 -8.36 27.85 -4.09
N TYR A 522 -7.90 26.62 -4.30
CA TYR A 522 -8.68 25.42 -4.10
C TYR A 522 -7.90 24.46 -3.21
N ARG A 523 -8.62 23.74 -2.35
CA ARG A 523 -8.09 22.56 -1.67
C ARG A 523 -9.15 21.49 -1.61
N LEU A 524 -8.71 20.24 -1.59
CA LEU A 524 -9.58 19.10 -1.35
C LEU A 524 -9.52 18.74 0.13
N LYS A 525 -10.69 18.56 0.74
CA LYS A 525 -10.88 17.96 2.05
C LYS A 525 -11.49 16.59 1.85
N LEU A 526 -10.76 15.58 2.24
CA LEU A 526 -11.20 14.21 2.25
C LEU A 526 -11.88 13.89 3.57
N VAL A 527 -13.04 13.21 3.53
CA VAL A 527 -13.77 12.78 4.73
C VAL A 527 -13.90 11.26 4.72
N GLN A 528 -13.47 10.63 5.81
CA GLN A 528 -13.55 9.18 6.00
C GLN A 528 -14.87 8.78 6.67
N ASN A 529 -15.24 7.50 6.59
CA ASN A 529 -16.44 6.91 7.19
C ASN A 529 -16.49 7.05 8.72
N ASP A 530 -15.33 7.21 9.37
CA ASP A 530 -15.22 7.47 10.81
C ASP A 530 -15.30 8.97 11.17
N GLY A 531 -15.48 9.84 10.17
CA GLY A 531 -15.55 11.29 10.30
C GLY A 531 -14.20 12.02 10.34
N SER A 532 -13.07 11.31 10.29
CA SER A 532 -11.74 11.93 10.23
C SER A 532 -11.49 12.60 8.87
N THR A 533 -10.60 13.60 8.83
CA THR A 533 -10.42 14.43 7.63
C THR A 533 -8.96 14.67 7.26
N ILE A 534 -8.65 14.65 5.96
CA ILE A 534 -7.32 14.91 5.39
C ILE A 534 -7.43 16.05 4.35
N PHE A 535 -6.48 16.98 4.32
CA PHE A 535 -6.44 18.06 3.32
C PHE A 535 -5.35 17.85 2.28
N SER A 536 -5.63 18.18 1.02
CA SER A 536 -4.63 18.29 -0.04
C SER A 536 -3.75 19.54 0.15
N GLN A 537 -2.70 19.65 -0.66
CA GLN A 537 -2.04 20.93 -0.91
C GLN A 537 -3.03 21.93 -1.54
N ILE A 538 -2.83 23.23 -1.27
CA ILE A 538 -3.61 24.30 -1.88
C ILE A 538 -3.11 24.52 -3.32
N LYS A 539 -4.03 24.57 -4.28
CA LYS A 539 -3.74 24.92 -5.67
C LYS A 539 -4.32 26.28 -6.02
N LYS A 540 -3.59 27.04 -6.83
CA LYS A 540 -3.95 28.40 -7.23
C LYS A 540 -4.22 28.45 -8.73
N VAL A 541 -5.33 29.09 -9.11
CA VAL A 541 -5.67 29.41 -10.49
C VAL A 541 -5.95 30.91 -10.58
N SER A 542 -5.22 31.60 -11.45
CA SER A 542 -5.35 33.06 -11.63
C SER A 542 -6.16 33.38 -12.89
N LEU A 543 -7.24 34.15 -12.74
CA LEU A 543 -7.99 34.71 -13.85
C LEU A 543 -7.68 36.20 -13.98
N ASP A 544 -6.91 36.54 -15.00
CA ASP A 544 -6.64 37.94 -15.34
C ASP A 544 -7.88 38.62 -15.90
N ALA A 545 -7.97 39.94 -15.67
CA ALA A 545 -9.01 40.78 -16.25
C ALA A 545 -8.94 40.77 -17.78
N ASP A 546 -10.05 40.46 -18.43
CA ASP A 546 -10.18 40.62 -19.87
C ASP A 546 -10.55 42.07 -20.20
N TRP A 547 -9.52 42.90 -20.38
CA TRP A 547 -9.67 44.32 -20.70
C TRP A 547 -10.43 44.56 -22.01
N ALA A 548 -10.53 43.58 -22.92
CA ALA A 548 -11.34 43.72 -24.13
C ALA A 548 -12.84 43.83 -23.83
N GLN A 549 -13.28 43.37 -22.65
CA GLN A 549 -14.68 43.46 -22.20
C GLN A 549 -14.97 44.76 -21.41
N VAL A 550 -13.93 45.52 -21.04
CA VAL A 550 -14.05 46.82 -20.38
C VAL A 550 -14.01 47.91 -21.44
N PHE A 551 -15.20 48.37 -21.85
CA PHE A 551 -15.31 49.48 -22.79
C PHE A 551 -16.10 50.65 -22.18
N ILE A 552 -15.72 51.86 -22.57
CA ILE A 552 -16.33 53.12 -22.15
C ILE A 552 -17.00 53.79 -23.35
N PHE A 553 -18.26 54.20 -23.19
CA PHE A 553 -19.01 54.88 -24.25
C PHE A 553 -20.05 55.86 -23.67
N PRO A 554 -20.40 56.95 -24.40
CA PRO A 554 -19.70 57.43 -25.59
C PRO A 554 -18.29 57.95 -25.23
N ASN A 555 -17.35 57.86 -26.18
CA ASN A 555 -16.07 58.55 -26.12
C ASN A 555 -15.80 59.13 -27.52
N PRO A 556 -15.79 60.47 -27.72
CA PRO A 556 -15.87 61.54 -26.70
C PRO A 556 -17.23 61.63 -25.98
N ALA A 557 -17.20 61.94 -24.69
CA ALA A 557 -18.38 62.20 -23.86
C ALA A 557 -18.53 63.69 -23.51
N LYS A 558 -19.77 64.12 -23.25
CA LYS A 558 -20.09 65.48 -22.79
C LYS A 558 -20.74 65.48 -21.41
N ASP A 559 -21.86 64.75 -21.29
CA ASP A 559 -22.71 64.79 -20.08
C ASP A 559 -22.68 63.47 -19.28
N GLU A 560 -22.50 62.32 -19.94
CA GLU A 560 -22.42 61.00 -19.29
C GLU A 560 -21.41 60.07 -19.99
N VAL A 561 -20.90 59.11 -19.22
CA VAL A 561 -20.16 57.94 -19.71
C VAL A 561 -20.73 56.67 -19.09
N ARG A 562 -20.73 55.59 -19.86
CA ARG A 562 -21.11 54.24 -19.45
C ARG A 562 -19.91 53.33 -19.58
N ILE A 563 -19.62 52.58 -18.53
CA ILE A 563 -18.48 51.66 -18.48
C ILE A 563 -19.03 50.26 -18.29
N ASN A 564 -18.66 49.32 -19.17
CA ASN A 564 -18.99 47.91 -18.94
C ASN A 564 -18.04 47.34 -17.88
N LEU A 565 -18.60 47.07 -16.70
CA LEU A 565 -17.88 46.51 -15.55
C LEU A 565 -18.48 45.18 -15.11
N LYS A 566 -19.21 44.48 -15.99
CA LYS A 566 -19.92 43.24 -15.65
C LYS A 566 -19.02 42.18 -15.00
N GLN A 567 -17.74 42.12 -15.38
CA GLN A 567 -16.77 41.19 -14.81
C GLN A 567 -16.28 41.55 -13.39
N TYR A 568 -16.62 42.75 -12.89
CA TYR A 568 -16.18 43.28 -11.59
C TYR A 568 -17.32 43.38 -10.57
N ILE A 569 -18.48 42.78 -10.85
CA ILE A 569 -19.59 42.67 -9.89
C ILE A 569 -19.06 42.02 -8.61
N SER A 570 -19.53 42.51 -7.47
CA SER A 570 -19.13 42.08 -6.13
C SER A 570 -17.67 42.34 -5.74
N LYS A 571 -16.95 43.18 -6.50
CA LYS A 571 -15.54 43.53 -6.21
C LYS A 571 -15.43 44.99 -5.76
N LYS A 572 -14.42 45.22 -4.91
CA LYS A 572 -13.96 46.58 -4.61
C LYS A 572 -13.17 47.11 -5.79
N ILE A 573 -13.65 48.18 -6.42
CA ILE A 573 -13.00 48.80 -7.58
C ILE A 573 -12.81 50.30 -7.40
N ASN A 574 -11.72 50.81 -7.96
CA ASN A 574 -11.43 52.23 -8.05
C ASN A 574 -11.36 52.62 -9.52
N ILE A 575 -12.22 53.54 -9.94
CA ILE A 575 -12.29 54.05 -11.30
C ILE A 575 -11.72 55.47 -11.30
N GLN A 576 -10.84 55.75 -12.27
CA GLN A 576 -10.36 57.10 -12.58
C GLN A 576 -10.58 57.35 -14.07
N ILE A 577 -11.23 58.47 -14.39
CA ILE A 577 -11.43 58.94 -15.75
C ILE A 577 -10.55 60.16 -15.96
N LEU A 578 -9.70 60.11 -16.99
CA LEU A 578 -8.78 61.17 -17.36
C LEU A 578 -9.20 61.75 -18.72
N ASP A 579 -9.02 63.05 -18.93
CA ASP A 579 -9.13 63.64 -20.27
C ASP A 579 -7.92 63.28 -21.15
N ALA A 580 -7.95 63.66 -22.43
CA ALA A 580 -6.86 63.38 -23.37
C ALA A 580 -5.52 64.07 -23.00
N ARG A 581 -5.52 65.00 -22.04
CA ARG A 581 -4.32 65.67 -21.50
C ARG A 581 -3.84 65.03 -20.19
N GLY A 582 -4.50 63.96 -19.73
CA GLY A 582 -4.21 63.29 -18.47
C GLY A 582 -4.78 63.98 -17.24
N MET A 583 -5.68 64.97 -17.38
CA MET A 583 -6.33 65.61 -16.24
C MET A 583 -7.46 64.74 -15.70
N LEU A 584 -7.50 64.55 -14.38
CA LEU A 584 -8.55 63.79 -13.70
C LEU A 584 -9.91 64.49 -13.84
N MET A 585 -10.84 63.83 -14.51
CA MET A 585 -12.21 64.29 -14.73
C MET A 585 -13.15 63.74 -13.65
N GLU A 586 -13.03 62.44 -13.35
CA GLU A 586 -13.87 61.79 -12.35
C GLU A 586 -13.11 60.67 -11.63
N LYS A 587 -13.43 60.47 -10.36
CA LYS A 587 -12.92 59.36 -9.55
C LYS A 587 -14.06 58.77 -8.74
N LYS A 588 -14.23 57.45 -8.82
CA LYS A 588 -15.28 56.74 -8.09
C LYS A 588 -14.73 55.45 -7.50
N SER A 589 -15.13 55.17 -6.27
CA SER A 589 -14.77 53.94 -5.56
C SER A 589 -16.05 53.20 -5.20
N PHE A 590 -16.05 51.90 -5.47
CA PHE A 590 -17.13 51.01 -5.11
C PHE A 590 -16.54 49.97 -4.18
N ASP A 591 -17.08 49.82 -2.97
CA ASP A 591 -16.67 48.75 -2.05
C ASP A 591 -17.26 47.40 -2.47
N ASN A 592 -18.43 47.43 -3.12
CA ASN A 592 -19.12 46.29 -3.69
C ASN A 592 -19.91 46.77 -4.92
N LEU A 593 -19.51 46.37 -6.14
CA LEU A 593 -20.23 46.75 -7.36
C LEU A 593 -21.49 45.87 -7.52
N GLU A 594 -22.66 46.47 -7.44
CA GLU A 594 -23.94 45.78 -7.61
C GLU A 594 -24.38 45.77 -9.08
N GLU A 595 -25.19 44.77 -9.46
CA GLU A 595 -25.78 44.70 -10.80
C GLU A 595 -26.84 45.80 -10.94
N ALA A 596 -26.68 46.67 -11.94
CA ALA A 596 -27.50 47.87 -12.15
C ALA A 596 -28.51 47.70 -13.28
#